data_AF-A0A1E1F4X6-F1
#
_entry.id   AF-A0A1E1F4X6-F1
#
_cell.length_a   1.000
_cell.length_b   1.000
_cell.length_c   1.000
_cell.angle_alpha   90.00
_cell.angle_beta   90.00
_cell.angle_gamma   90.00
#
_symmetry.space_group_name_H-M   'P 1'
#
loop_
_entity.id
_entity.type
_entity.pdbx_description
1 polymer ?
#
loop_
_entity_poly.entity_id
_entity_poly.type
_entity_poly.pdbx_seq_one_letter_code
_entity_poly.pdbx_strand_id
1 'polypeptide(L)'
;MSDAPQICIPATYMRGGTSKGVFFRLEDLPESCRVPGRARDRLFQRVIGSPDPYGAQIDGMGGATSSTSKCVIVSPSSVLDHDVDYLYGQIAIDSDFVDWSSNCGNLSTAAGAFAIHAGYVDPARAENGVCTVRIWQANIGKTIIAHVPVTNGQVQETGDFELDGVTFPAAEIVLEFLDPAEDGDEGGSMFPTGNIVDELDVPEDIVTGGKLRATLINAGIPAIFVNAADIGYTGTELREAINGDAAALKRLEALRTIGALRMGIIRTPEEAARSLRAPCIAFVAPSTRYTSSSGKTIEADEIDLLVRALSMGKLHHAMMGTASVAIATAAAVPGTLVNLAAGGGERQAVRFGHPSGTLRVGAEAKLANGQWTVTKAIMSRSARILMQGEVRVPAGSF
;
A
#
# COMPACT_ATOMS: atom_id res chain seq x y z
N MET A 1 19.19 -30.52 1.17
CA MET A 1 18.52 -30.00 -0.04
C MET A 1 18.53 -31.10 -1.08
N SER A 2 17.49 -31.19 -1.90
CA SER A 2 17.42 -32.16 -2.99
C SER A 2 18.37 -31.75 -4.12
N ASP A 3 19.14 -32.69 -4.68
CA ASP A 3 19.93 -32.50 -5.90
C ASP A 3 19.05 -32.56 -7.17
N ALA A 4 17.73 -32.62 -7.01
CA ALA A 4 16.80 -32.60 -8.12
C ALA A 4 16.79 -31.23 -8.84
N PRO A 5 16.49 -31.21 -10.15
CA PRO A 5 16.33 -29.98 -10.90
C PRO A 5 15.32 -29.02 -10.26
N GLN A 6 15.51 -27.72 -10.49
CA GLN A 6 14.55 -26.72 -10.08
C GLN A 6 13.20 -26.94 -10.77
N ILE A 7 12.11 -26.62 -10.08
CA ILE A 7 10.79 -26.55 -10.69
C ILE A 7 10.63 -25.22 -11.42
N CYS A 8 9.90 -25.22 -12.53
CA CYS A 8 9.54 -24.02 -13.26
C CYS A 8 8.08 -23.70 -12.98
N ILE A 9 7.77 -22.46 -12.61
CA ILE A 9 6.42 -22.01 -12.27
C ILE A 9 6.10 -20.79 -13.14
N PRO A 10 5.03 -20.82 -13.95
CA PRO A 10 4.61 -19.66 -14.71
C PRO A 10 4.35 -18.45 -13.82
N ALA A 11 4.92 -17.31 -14.19
CA ALA A 11 4.84 -16.08 -13.42
C ALA A 11 5.03 -14.84 -14.31
N THR A 12 4.49 -13.71 -13.84
CA THR A 12 4.71 -12.41 -14.47
C THR A 12 5.25 -11.43 -13.44
N TYR A 13 6.41 -10.84 -13.72
CA TYR A 13 7.00 -9.80 -12.90
C TYR A 13 6.53 -8.44 -13.40
N MET A 14 5.79 -7.71 -12.56
CA MET A 14 5.13 -6.46 -12.95
C MET A 14 5.53 -5.31 -12.04
N ARG A 15 5.54 -4.11 -12.63
CA ARG A 15 5.43 -2.86 -11.88
C ARG A 15 3.94 -2.51 -11.78
N GLY A 16 3.47 -2.24 -10.56
CA GLY A 16 2.17 -1.62 -10.31
C GLY A 16 2.37 -0.40 -9.42
N GLY A 17 1.99 0.79 -9.91
CA GLY A 17 2.33 2.05 -9.28
C GLY A 17 3.85 2.17 -9.05
N THR A 18 4.24 2.47 -7.81
CA THR A 18 5.64 2.58 -7.35
C THR A 18 6.11 1.30 -6.63
N SER A 19 5.56 0.14 -6.97
CA SER A 19 5.95 -1.17 -6.41
C SER A 19 6.25 -2.15 -7.55
N LYS A 20 7.06 -3.18 -7.24
CA LYS A 20 7.22 -4.36 -8.09
C LYS A 20 6.77 -5.61 -7.34
N GLY A 21 6.21 -6.58 -8.05
CA GLY A 21 5.80 -7.86 -7.47
C GLY A 21 5.78 -8.98 -8.50
N VAL A 22 5.86 -10.21 -8.02
CA VAL A 22 5.71 -11.43 -8.83
C VAL A 22 4.25 -11.88 -8.78
N PHE A 23 3.60 -11.94 -9.94
CA PHE A 23 2.20 -12.30 -10.11
C PHE A 23 2.08 -13.73 -10.60
N PHE A 24 1.14 -14.46 -9.99
CA PHE A 24 0.82 -15.84 -10.30
C PHE A 24 -0.68 -15.97 -10.56
N ARG A 25 -1.03 -16.82 -11.53
CA ARG A 25 -2.36 -17.43 -11.57
C ARG A 25 -2.43 -18.52 -10.52
N LEU A 26 -3.59 -18.72 -9.90
CA LEU A 26 -3.75 -19.73 -8.86
C LEU A 26 -3.49 -21.15 -9.41
N GLU A 27 -3.99 -21.44 -10.62
CA GLU A 27 -3.86 -22.74 -11.28
C GLU A 27 -2.42 -23.08 -11.69
N ASP A 28 -1.57 -22.07 -11.90
CA ASP A 28 -0.15 -22.25 -12.26
C ASP A 28 0.72 -22.61 -11.06
N LEU A 29 0.23 -22.40 -9.83
CA LEU A 29 0.96 -22.80 -8.63
C LEU A 29 0.99 -24.34 -8.49
N PRO A 30 2.06 -24.90 -7.88
CA PRO A 30 2.09 -26.28 -7.43
C PRO A 30 0.87 -26.60 -6.55
N GLU A 31 0.36 -27.83 -6.63
CA GLU A 31 -0.88 -28.24 -5.96
C GLU A 31 -0.90 -27.90 -4.46
N SER A 32 0.20 -28.16 -3.75
CA SER A 32 0.36 -27.84 -2.32
C SER A 32 0.28 -26.34 -1.99
N CYS A 33 0.48 -25.47 -2.99
CA CYS A 33 0.48 -24.02 -2.85
C CYS A 33 -0.83 -23.37 -3.32
N ARG A 34 -1.76 -24.14 -3.92
CA ARG A 34 -3.09 -23.66 -4.36
C ARG A 34 -4.04 -23.38 -3.21
N VAL A 35 -3.72 -23.84 -2.00
CA VAL A 35 -4.44 -23.48 -0.77
C VAL A 35 -3.55 -22.66 0.17
N PRO A 36 -4.12 -21.77 1.01
CA PRO A 36 -3.34 -21.05 2.01
C PRO A 36 -2.63 -22.03 2.96
N GLY A 37 -1.37 -21.76 3.26
CA GLY A 37 -0.61 -22.60 4.18
C GLY A 37 0.89 -22.51 3.98
N ARG A 38 1.62 -23.30 4.76
CA ARG A 38 3.07 -23.21 4.88
C ARG A 38 3.83 -23.45 3.57
N ALA A 39 3.31 -24.34 2.72
CA ALA A 39 3.90 -24.61 1.41
C ALA A 39 3.86 -23.36 0.52
N ARG A 40 2.72 -22.66 0.47
CA ARG A 40 2.62 -21.40 -0.27
C ARG A 40 3.59 -20.34 0.27
N ASP A 41 3.66 -20.19 1.59
CA ASP A 41 4.56 -19.22 2.22
C ASP A 41 6.02 -19.52 1.88
N ARG A 42 6.45 -20.78 2.01
CA ARG A 42 7.80 -21.23 1.68
C ARG A 42 8.13 -21.02 0.20
N LEU A 43 7.17 -21.31 -0.68
CA LEU A 43 7.35 -21.08 -2.12
C LEU A 43 7.61 -19.59 -2.38
N PHE A 44 6.80 -18.71 -1.80
CA PHE A 44 6.89 -17.26 -2.04
C PHE A 44 8.15 -16.67 -1.44
N GLN A 45 8.52 -17.10 -0.24
CA GLN A 45 9.82 -16.80 0.36
C GLN A 45 10.96 -17.21 -0.55
N ARG A 46 10.96 -18.44 -1.09
CA ARG A 46 12.04 -18.91 -1.95
C ARG A 46 12.11 -18.19 -3.30
N VAL A 47 10.95 -17.89 -3.91
CA VAL A 47 10.87 -17.08 -5.14
C VAL A 47 11.47 -15.70 -4.93
N ILE A 48 11.17 -15.07 -3.79
CA ILE A 48 11.64 -13.72 -3.48
C ILE A 48 13.10 -13.72 -3.01
N GLY A 49 13.59 -14.82 -2.44
CA GLY A 49 14.95 -14.93 -1.90
C GLY A 49 15.00 -14.56 -0.42
N SER A 50 14.04 -15.02 0.37
CA SER A 50 13.94 -14.76 1.81
C SER A 50 13.74 -16.06 2.62
N PRO A 51 14.03 -16.08 3.94
CA PRO A 51 14.74 -15.04 4.69
C PRO A 51 16.19 -14.90 4.24
N ASP A 52 16.65 -13.66 4.09
CA ASP A 52 18.01 -13.33 3.67
C ASP A 52 18.75 -12.55 4.76
N PRO A 53 19.75 -13.16 5.44
CA PRO A 53 20.53 -12.48 6.46
C PRO A 53 21.40 -11.35 5.89
N TYR A 54 21.62 -11.29 4.57
CA TYR A 54 22.37 -10.22 3.93
C TYR A 54 21.50 -9.00 3.60
N GLY A 55 20.17 -9.13 3.70
CA GLY A 55 19.22 -8.07 3.40
C GLY A 55 19.31 -7.57 1.96
N ALA A 56 19.70 -8.42 1.01
CA ALA A 56 19.99 -8.07 -0.37
C ALA A 56 19.08 -8.79 -1.39
N GLN A 57 18.51 -9.94 -1.01
CA GLN A 57 17.65 -10.81 -1.83
C GLN A 57 18.33 -11.23 -3.16
N ILE A 58 19.65 -11.42 -3.15
CA ILE A 58 20.44 -11.75 -4.34
C ILE A 58 20.04 -13.10 -4.97
N ASP A 59 19.60 -14.06 -4.17
CA ASP A 59 19.21 -15.40 -4.62
C ASP A 59 17.68 -15.52 -4.80
N GLY A 60 17.06 -14.49 -5.40
CA GLY A 60 15.63 -14.46 -5.69
C GLY A 60 15.20 -13.24 -6.50
N MET A 61 13.89 -13.09 -6.66
CA MET A 61 13.24 -12.01 -7.43
C MET A 61 13.05 -10.71 -6.62
N GLY A 62 13.36 -10.75 -5.32
CA GLY A 62 13.27 -9.61 -4.42
C GLY A 62 14.24 -8.50 -4.79
N GLY A 63 13.97 -7.30 -4.26
CA GLY A 63 14.83 -6.13 -4.47
C GLY A 63 15.28 -5.47 -3.17
N ALA A 64 15.25 -6.20 -2.06
CA ALA A 64 15.68 -5.77 -0.73
C ALA A 64 14.96 -4.51 -0.19
N THR A 65 13.73 -4.25 -0.63
CA THR A 65 12.88 -3.20 -0.07
C THR A 65 11.46 -3.70 0.09
N SER A 66 10.69 -3.10 1.00
CA SER A 66 9.28 -3.44 1.18
C SER A 66 8.48 -3.27 -0.11
N SER A 67 8.82 -2.27 -0.94
CA SER A 67 8.19 -1.98 -2.24
C SER A 67 8.52 -3.01 -3.35
N THR A 68 9.48 -3.91 -3.13
CA THR A 68 9.96 -4.90 -4.11
C THR A 68 10.05 -6.34 -3.57
N SER A 69 9.54 -6.61 -2.37
CA SER A 69 9.49 -7.94 -1.74
C SER A 69 8.03 -8.42 -1.63
N LYS A 70 7.42 -8.71 -2.79
CA LYS A 70 5.96 -8.83 -2.93
C LYS A 70 5.59 -9.95 -3.90
N CYS A 71 4.64 -10.79 -3.51
CA CYS A 71 4.00 -11.76 -4.39
C CYS A 71 2.48 -11.53 -4.44
N VAL A 72 1.88 -11.87 -5.57
CA VAL A 72 0.45 -11.72 -5.83
C VAL A 72 -0.09 -13.00 -6.45
N ILE A 73 -1.25 -13.43 -5.98
CA ILE A 73 -2.07 -14.46 -6.63
C ILE A 73 -3.33 -13.76 -7.16
N VAL A 74 -3.66 -14.04 -8.42
CA VAL A 74 -4.93 -13.65 -9.02
C VAL A 74 -5.63 -14.91 -9.53
N SER A 75 -6.94 -14.99 -9.32
CA SER A 75 -7.80 -16.07 -9.83
C SER A 75 -9.16 -15.52 -10.23
N PRO A 76 -9.95 -16.23 -11.05
CA PRO A 76 -11.37 -15.89 -11.24
C PRO A 76 -12.09 -15.82 -9.89
N SER A 77 -12.95 -14.81 -9.71
CA SER A 77 -13.66 -14.64 -8.43
C SER A 77 -14.84 -15.60 -8.30
N SER A 78 -15.07 -16.10 -7.08
CA SER A 78 -16.35 -16.73 -6.71
C SER A 78 -17.33 -15.76 -6.05
N VAL A 79 -16.92 -14.50 -5.83
CA VAL A 79 -17.75 -13.47 -5.21
C VAL A 79 -18.63 -12.83 -6.29
N LEU A 80 -19.92 -12.71 -6.00
CA LEU A 80 -20.87 -12.07 -6.92
C LEU A 80 -20.37 -10.68 -7.32
N ASP A 81 -20.59 -10.31 -8.58
CA ASP A 81 -20.22 -9.03 -9.18
C ASP A 81 -18.71 -8.71 -9.20
N HIS A 82 -17.84 -9.70 -9.00
CA HIS A 82 -16.40 -9.55 -9.14
C HIS A 82 -15.87 -10.41 -10.29
N ASP A 83 -14.83 -9.92 -10.97
CA ASP A 83 -14.18 -10.62 -12.08
C ASP A 83 -13.05 -11.50 -11.54
N VAL A 84 -12.25 -10.98 -10.60
CA VAL A 84 -11.08 -11.69 -10.04
C VAL A 84 -10.94 -11.54 -8.54
N ASP A 85 -10.45 -12.58 -7.89
CA ASP A 85 -9.90 -12.52 -6.55
C ASP A 85 -8.43 -12.11 -6.62
N TYR A 86 -8.05 -11.16 -5.78
CA TYR A 86 -6.69 -10.66 -5.64
C TYR A 86 -6.19 -10.90 -4.22
N LEU A 87 -5.17 -11.75 -4.10
CA LEU A 87 -4.50 -12.05 -2.85
C LEU A 87 -3.06 -11.58 -2.90
N TYR A 88 -2.66 -10.81 -1.90
CA TYR A 88 -1.34 -10.20 -1.82
C TYR A 88 -0.58 -10.69 -0.59
N GLY A 89 0.69 -11.08 -0.79
CA GLY A 89 1.63 -11.42 0.27
C GLY A 89 2.80 -10.45 0.31
N GLN A 90 3.05 -9.86 1.49
CA GLN A 90 4.29 -9.13 1.78
C GLN A 90 5.30 -10.13 2.34
N ILE A 91 6.43 -10.31 1.66
CA ILE A 91 7.48 -11.23 2.12
C ILE A 91 8.44 -10.42 2.99
N ALA A 92 8.68 -10.89 4.22
CA ALA A 92 9.69 -10.30 5.09
C ALA A 92 11.09 -10.57 4.52
N ILE A 93 11.98 -9.59 4.59
CA ILE A 93 13.31 -9.70 3.97
C ILE A 93 14.19 -10.65 4.76
N ASP A 94 14.24 -10.47 6.08
CA ASP A 94 15.21 -11.05 7.02
C ASP A 94 14.64 -12.19 7.88
N SER A 95 13.33 -12.41 7.85
CA SER A 95 12.62 -13.35 8.72
C SER A 95 11.73 -14.31 7.96
N ASP A 96 11.47 -15.47 8.57
CA ASP A 96 10.65 -16.53 8.00
C ASP A 96 9.15 -16.20 8.14
N PHE A 97 8.70 -15.17 7.41
CA PHE A 97 7.33 -14.68 7.49
C PHE A 97 6.79 -14.16 6.15
N VAL A 98 5.50 -14.44 5.89
CA VAL A 98 4.72 -13.83 4.81
C VAL A 98 3.47 -13.22 5.43
N ASP A 99 3.29 -11.92 5.23
CA ASP A 99 2.17 -11.17 5.78
C ASP A 99 1.04 -11.05 4.74
N TRP A 100 -0.07 -11.72 5.05
CA TRP A 100 -1.31 -11.75 4.28
C TRP A 100 -2.43 -10.87 4.87
N SER A 101 -2.14 -10.07 5.90
CA SER A 101 -3.17 -9.35 6.68
C SER A 101 -3.79 -8.13 5.99
N SER A 102 -3.24 -7.68 4.85
CA SER A 102 -3.61 -6.38 4.28
C SER A 102 -3.30 -6.27 2.79
N ASN A 103 -3.92 -5.28 2.16
CA ASN A 103 -3.79 -4.99 0.74
C ASN A 103 -2.46 -4.28 0.38
N CYS A 104 -2.07 -4.36 -0.90
CA CYS A 104 -1.13 -3.44 -1.55
C CYS A 104 -1.82 -2.64 -2.67
N GLY A 105 -2.21 -1.40 -2.36
CA GLY A 105 -2.91 -0.54 -3.33
C GLY A 105 -2.09 -0.20 -4.59
N ASN A 106 -0.76 -0.20 -4.51
CA ASN A 106 0.09 -0.03 -5.69
C ASN A 106 -0.05 -1.21 -6.66
N LEU A 107 -0.03 -2.45 -6.14
CA LEU A 107 -0.15 -3.66 -6.95
C LEU A 107 -1.59 -3.99 -7.36
N SER A 108 -2.61 -3.40 -6.72
CA SER A 108 -3.99 -3.41 -7.24
C SER A 108 -4.07 -2.90 -8.68
N THR A 109 -3.25 -1.90 -9.04
CA THR A 109 -3.13 -1.40 -10.42
C THR A 109 -2.72 -2.50 -11.39
N ALA A 110 -1.70 -3.27 -11.03
CA ALA A 110 -1.18 -4.36 -11.85
C ALA A 110 -2.10 -5.59 -11.79
N ALA A 111 -2.85 -5.82 -10.71
CA ALA A 111 -3.85 -6.89 -10.63
C ALA A 111 -4.96 -6.70 -11.66
N GLY A 112 -5.43 -5.46 -11.88
CA GLY A 112 -6.41 -5.15 -12.94
C GLY A 112 -5.88 -5.48 -14.33
N ALA A 113 -4.65 -5.05 -14.65
CA ALA A 113 -4.00 -5.40 -15.93
C ALA A 113 -3.76 -6.91 -16.06
N PHE A 114 -3.25 -7.56 -15.00
CA PHE A 114 -2.96 -8.99 -14.97
C PHE A 114 -4.21 -9.84 -15.17
N ALA A 115 -5.37 -9.43 -14.66
CA ALA A 115 -6.64 -10.13 -14.91
C ALA A 115 -6.96 -10.24 -16.40
N ILE A 116 -6.68 -9.19 -17.18
CA ILE A 116 -6.86 -9.20 -18.64
C ILE A 116 -5.79 -10.07 -19.29
N HIS A 117 -4.52 -9.92 -18.92
CA HIS A 117 -3.43 -10.75 -19.44
C HIS A 117 -3.63 -12.26 -19.16
N ALA A 118 -4.22 -12.59 -18.02
CA ALA A 118 -4.50 -13.95 -17.58
C ALA A 118 -5.76 -14.55 -18.21
N GLY A 119 -6.55 -13.75 -18.94
CA GLY A 119 -7.81 -14.19 -19.57
C GLY A 119 -8.96 -14.38 -18.58
N TYR A 120 -8.97 -13.65 -17.47
CA TYR A 120 -10.01 -13.75 -16.43
C TYR A 120 -11.14 -12.73 -16.58
N VAL A 121 -11.09 -11.89 -17.59
CA VAL A 121 -12.14 -10.92 -17.90
C VAL A 121 -12.78 -11.31 -19.23
N ASP A 122 -14.09 -11.11 -19.34
CA ASP A 122 -14.84 -11.32 -20.58
C ASP A 122 -14.19 -10.54 -21.74
N PRO A 123 -13.73 -11.23 -22.82
CA PRO A 123 -13.10 -10.59 -23.96
C PRO A 123 -13.95 -9.48 -24.60
N ALA A 124 -15.29 -9.58 -24.54
CA ALA A 124 -16.18 -8.55 -25.06
C ALA A 124 -16.07 -7.21 -24.32
N ARG A 125 -15.63 -7.23 -23.05
CA ARG A 125 -15.37 -6.02 -22.24
C ARG A 125 -13.95 -5.46 -22.43
N ALA A 126 -13.09 -6.21 -23.12
CA ALA A 126 -11.67 -5.91 -23.28
C ALA A 126 -11.27 -5.89 -24.77
N GLU A 127 -12.07 -5.27 -25.65
CA GLU A 127 -11.73 -5.12 -27.07
C GLU A 127 -10.96 -3.82 -27.36
N ASN A 128 -11.57 -2.66 -27.11
CA ASN A 128 -10.98 -1.33 -27.25
C ASN A 128 -11.63 -0.36 -26.26
N GLY A 129 -10.86 0.61 -25.73
CA GLY A 129 -11.36 1.62 -24.79
C GLY A 129 -10.90 1.37 -23.37
N VAL A 130 -11.82 1.38 -22.40
CA VAL A 130 -11.52 1.15 -20.98
C VAL A 130 -12.29 -0.07 -20.49
N CYS A 131 -11.55 -1.09 -20.06
CA CYS A 131 -12.09 -2.27 -19.40
C CYS A 131 -12.12 -2.02 -17.89
N THR A 132 -13.32 -1.90 -17.33
CA THR A 132 -13.54 -1.86 -15.88
C THR A 132 -13.39 -3.27 -15.32
N VAL A 133 -12.33 -3.53 -14.54
CA VAL A 133 -12.09 -4.81 -13.85
C VAL A 133 -12.50 -4.68 -12.39
N ARG A 134 -13.37 -5.59 -11.95
CA ARG A 134 -13.91 -5.64 -10.57
C ARG A 134 -13.10 -6.65 -9.78
N ILE A 135 -12.28 -6.14 -8.85
CA ILE A 135 -11.32 -6.93 -8.09
C ILE A 135 -11.85 -7.14 -6.68
N TRP A 136 -12.04 -8.39 -6.28
CA TRP A 136 -12.26 -8.75 -4.89
C TRP A 136 -10.90 -8.84 -4.18
N GLN A 137 -10.64 -7.91 -3.27
CA GLN A 137 -9.42 -7.92 -2.47
C GLN A 137 -9.59 -8.95 -1.35
N ALA A 138 -9.06 -10.15 -1.56
CA ALA A 138 -9.31 -11.31 -0.71
C ALA A 138 -8.61 -11.26 0.67
N ASN A 139 -7.61 -10.40 0.86
CA ASN A 139 -6.97 -10.21 2.17
C ASN A 139 -7.90 -9.47 3.15
N ILE A 140 -8.66 -8.48 2.65
CA ILE A 140 -9.44 -7.56 3.50
C ILE A 140 -10.94 -7.60 3.21
N GLY A 141 -11.39 -8.39 2.23
CA GLY A 141 -12.80 -8.51 1.86
C GLY A 141 -13.41 -7.20 1.34
N LYS A 142 -12.72 -6.53 0.42
CA LYS A 142 -13.16 -5.24 -0.14
C LYS A 142 -13.09 -5.21 -1.67
N THR A 143 -13.97 -4.42 -2.27
CA THR A 143 -14.01 -4.22 -3.72
C THR A 143 -13.04 -3.12 -4.15
N ILE A 144 -12.27 -3.41 -5.20
CA ILE A 144 -11.46 -2.43 -5.91
C ILE A 144 -11.85 -2.45 -7.39
N ILE A 145 -12.11 -1.29 -7.96
CA ILE A 145 -12.39 -1.14 -9.39
C ILE A 145 -11.14 -0.61 -10.07
N ALA A 146 -10.68 -1.30 -11.11
CA ALA A 146 -9.58 -0.86 -11.95
C ALA A 146 -10.08 -0.54 -13.36
N HIS A 147 -9.90 0.69 -13.79
CA HIS A 147 -10.24 1.14 -15.14
C HIS A 147 -9.01 1.00 -16.02
N VAL A 148 -8.90 -0.15 -16.70
CA VAL A 148 -7.71 -0.52 -17.46
C VAL A 148 -7.90 -0.14 -18.93
N PRO A 149 -7.05 0.70 -19.52
CA PRO A 149 -7.14 1.01 -20.94
C PRO A 149 -6.73 -0.21 -21.77
N VAL A 150 -7.44 -0.45 -22.87
CA VAL A 150 -7.31 -1.61 -23.74
C VAL A 150 -7.31 -1.16 -25.21
N THR A 151 -6.45 -1.78 -26.01
CA THR A 151 -6.34 -1.53 -27.45
C THR A 151 -6.12 -2.87 -28.16
N ASN A 152 -6.95 -3.17 -29.16
CA ASN A 152 -6.90 -4.41 -29.95
C ASN A 152 -6.89 -5.70 -29.10
N GLY A 153 -7.75 -5.77 -28.09
CA GLY A 153 -7.85 -6.96 -27.24
C GLY A 153 -6.77 -7.07 -26.17
N GLN A 154 -5.85 -6.09 -26.06
CA GLN A 154 -4.68 -6.14 -25.18
C GLN A 154 -4.63 -4.92 -24.26
N VAL A 155 -4.08 -5.10 -23.06
CA VAL A 155 -3.85 -3.98 -22.14
C VAL A 155 -2.95 -2.93 -22.81
N GLN A 156 -3.40 -1.67 -22.82
CA GLN A 156 -2.59 -0.54 -23.23
C GLN A 156 -1.64 -0.19 -22.08
N GLU A 157 -0.40 -0.67 -22.13
CA GLU A 157 0.58 -0.43 -21.05
C GLU A 157 1.37 0.88 -21.23
N THR A 158 1.60 1.30 -22.47
CA THR A 158 2.36 2.51 -22.79
C THR A 158 1.46 3.74 -22.85
N GLY A 159 2.01 4.92 -22.56
CA GLY A 159 1.26 6.17 -22.52
C GLY A 159 2.15 7.30 -22.03
N ASP A 160 1.57 8.47 -21.83
CA ASP A 160 2.22 9.70 -21.39
C ASP A 160 1.89 10.08 -19.94
N PHE A 161 1.13 9.26 -19.22
CA PHE A 161 0.82 9.51 -17.81
C PHE A 161 2.07 9.31 -16.94
N GLU A 162 2.48 10.41 -16.30
CA GLU A 162 3.57 10.43 -15.33
C GLU A 162 3.07 10.17 -13.91
N LEU A 163 3.83 9.38 -13.17
CA LEU A 163 3.58 9.11 -11.76
C LEU A 163 4.88 9.34 -11.00
N ASP A 164 4.90 10.31 -10.09
CA ASP A 164 6.09 10.61 -9.30
C ASP A 164 6.53 9.38 -8.49
N GLY A 165 7.81 9.00 -8.63
CA GLY A 165 8.38 7.73 -8.14
C GLY A 165 8.41 6.60 -9.18
N VAL A 166 7.87 6.82 -10.38
CA VAL A 166 8.03 5.95 -11.56
C VAL A 166 8.87 6.69 -12.59
N THR A 167 9.94 6.05 -13.08
CA THR A 167 10.93 6.69 -13.94
C THR A 167 10.41 7.05 -15.34
N PHE A 168 9.51 6.24 -15.89
CA PHE A 168 9.02 6.39 -17.27
C PHE A 168 7.50 6.46 -17.29
N PRO A 169 6.92 7.27 -18.18
CA PRO A 169 5.48 7.35 -18.34
C PRO A 169 4.91 6.02 -18.86
N ALA A 170 3.61 5.83 -18.61
CA ALA A 170 2.85 4.65 -19.00
C ALA A 170 1.38 5.05 -19.19
N ALA A 171 0.50 4.11 -19.51
CA ALA A 171 -0.93 4.41 -19.54
C ALA A 171 -1.48 4.65 -18.13
N GLU A 172 -2.42 5.58 -18.01
CA GLU A 172 -3.16 5.82 -16.77
C GLU A 172 -4.13 4.68 -16.49
N ILE A 173 -4.15 4.21 -15.24
CA ILE A 173 -5.15 3.29 -14.70
C ILE A 173 -5.75 3.97 -13.48
N VAL A 174 -7.05 4.28 -13.55
CA VAL A 174 -7.80 4.85 -12.44
C VAL A 174 -8.26 3.70 -11.54
N LEU A 175 -8.01 3.84 -10.24
CA LEU A 175 -8.45 2.92 -9.21
C LEU A 175 -9.53 3.55 -8.33
N GLU A 176 -10.54 2.76 -8.01
CA GLU A 176 -11.57 3.10 -7.02
C GLU A 176 -11.54 2.06 -5.91
N PHE A 177 -11.38 2.51 -4.67
CA PHE A 177 -11.50 1.69 -3.47
C PHE A 177 -12.88 1.95 -2.89
N LEU A 178 -13.78 0.98 -3.02
CA LEU A 178 -15.17 1.12 -2.57
C LEU A 178 -15.27 0.77 -1.08
N ASP A 179 -16.04 1.58 -0.35
CA ASP A 179 -16.24 1.47 1.10
C ASP A 179 -14.94 1.12 1.84
N PRO A 180 -13.88 1.95 1.73
CA PRO A 180 -12.54 1.60 2.20
C PRO A 180 -12.43 1.55 3.73
N ALA A 181 -13.45 1.99 4.47
CA ALA A 181 -13.58 1.81 5.91
C ALA A 181 -14.19 0.43 6.23
N GLU A 182 -13.82 -0.16 7.36
CA GLU A 182 -14.56 -1.33 7.88
C GLU A 182 -15.89 -0.84 8.48
N ASP A 183 -17.02 -1.35 7.99
CA ASP A 183 -18.36 -1.05 8.54
C ASP A 183 -19.03 -2.38 8.96
N GLY A 184 -19.42 -2.53 10.23
CA GLY A 184 -20.22 -3.67 10.71
C GLY A 184 -20.21 -3.90 12.25
N ASP A 185 -21.20 -4.61 12.79
CA ASP A 185 -21.49 -4.76 14.24
C ASP A 185 -20.37 -5.37 15.11
N GLU A 186 -19.34 -6.00 14.52
CA GLU A 186 -18.10 -6.46 15.18
C GLU A 186 -16.82 -5.83 14.55
N GLY A 187 -16.96 -4.85 13.65
CA GLY A 187 -15.92 -4.20 12.85
C GLY A 187 -15.76 -2.70 13.17
N GLY A 188 -14.53 -2.20 13.19
CA GLY A 188 -14.18 -0.91 13.78
C GLY A 188 -14.57 0.30 12.91
N SER A 189 -15.20 1.32 13.55
CA SER A 189 -15.45 2.66 13.00
C SER A 189 -14.25 3.23 12.23
N MET A 190 -14.51 3.98 11.16
CA MET A 190 -13.49 4.72 10.38
C MET A 190 -12.53 5.51 11.30
N PHE A 191 -13.04 6.04 12.41
CA PHE A 191 -12.23 6.51 13.54
C PHE A 191 -12.42 5.56 14.72
N PRO A 192 -11.49 4.61 14.97
CA PRO A 192 -11.70 3.54 15.97
C PRO A 192 -11.83 4.05 17.41
N THR A 193 -11.35 5.27 17.70
CA THR A 193 -11.50 5.92 19.00
C THR A 193 -12.81 6.73 19.13
N GLY A 194 -13.54 6.90 18.04
CA GLY A 194 -14.67 7.83 17.93
C GLY A 194 -14.27 9.30 17.71
N ASN A 195 -12.97 9.62 17.73
CA ASN A 195 -12.47 10.99 17.59
C ASN A 195 -11.77 11.19 16.23
N ILE A 196 -12.01 12.33 15.58
CA ILE A 196 -11.25 12.71 14.37
C ILE A 196 -9.79 13.10 14.69
N VAL A 197 -9.54 13.51 15.94
CA VAL A 197 -8.21 13.77 16.52
C VAL A 197 -8.23 13.33 17.98
N ASP A 198 -7.29 12.46 18.37
CA ASP A 198 -6.99 12.09 19.75
C ASP A 198 -5.78 12.87 20.26
N GLU A 199 -5.65 12.93 21.59
CA GLU A 199 -4.40 13.26 22.28
C GLU A 199 -3.83 11.96 22.87
N LEU A 200 -2.64 11.57 22.42
CA LEU A 200 -1.94 10.37 22.86
C LEU A 200 -0.95 10.72 23.97
N ASP A 201 -0.97 9.93 25.04
CA ASP A 201 0.11 9.92 26.03
C ASP A 201 1.34 9.25 25.42
N VAL A 202 2.46 9.98 25.38
CA VAL A 202 3.73 9.51 24.83
C VAL A 202 4.87 9.82 25.81
N PRO A 203 5.97 9.04 25.80
CA PRO A 203 7.13 9.34 26.63
C PRO A 203 7.69 10.77 26.40
N GLU A 204 8.07 11.48 27.48
CA GLU A 204 8.59 12.86 27.41
C GLU A 204 9.89 12.99 26.60
N ASP A 205 10.67 11.91 26.51
CA ASP A 205 11.88 11.81 25.68
C ASP A 205 11.58 11.66 24.19
N ILE A 206 10.32 11.34 23.83
CA ILE A 206 9.85 11.24 22.44
C ILE A 206 9.18 12.55 21.99
N VAL A 207 8.28 13.09 22.80
CA VAL A 207 7.63 14.41 22.57
C VAL A 207 7.66 15.20 23.86
N THR A 208 8.20 16.42 23.79
CA THR A 208 8.23 17.35 24.92
C THR A 208 6.82 17.62 25.44
N GLY A 209 6.60 17.43 26.75
CA GLY A 209 5.28 17.56 27.38
C GLY A 209 4.45 16.27 27.39
N GLY A 210 4.94 15.18 26.79
CA GLY A 210 4.36 13.84 26.92
C GLY A 210 2.99 13.65 26.25
N LYS A 211 2.59 14.58 25.39
CA LYS A 211 1.30 14.60 24.70
C LYS A 211 1.48 14.80 23.20
N LEU A 212 0.82 13.98 22.39
CA LEU A 212 0.89 14.06 20.94
C LEU A 212 -0.51 14.00 20.33
N ARG A 213 -0.87 15.01 19.53
CA ARG A 213 -2.11 14.96 18.76
C ARG A 213 -1.96 13.98 17.60
N ALA A 214 -2.96 13.15 17.39
CA ALA A 214 -2.98 12.18 16.30
C ALA A 214 -4.37 12.01 15.70
N THR A 215 -4.46 11.87 14.38
CA THR A 215 -5.63 11.28 13.74
C THR A 215 -5.38 9.78 13.58
N LEU A 216 -6.27 8.97 14.16
CA LEU A 216 -6.25 7.52 14.07
C LEU A 216 -7.40 7.09 13.15
N ILE A 217 -7.09 6.54 11.97
CA ILE A 217 -8.10 6.25 10.96
C ILE A 217 -7.95 4.84 10.40
N ASN A 218 -9.06 4.16 10.14
CA ASN A 218 -9.12 2.86 9.50
C ASN A 218 -9.78 2.98 8.12
N ALA A 219 -9.02 3.40 7.11
CA ALA A 219 -9.50 3.52 5.74
C ALA A 219 -8.41 3.13 4.73
N GLY A 220 -8.62 2.05 3.98
CA GLY A 220 -7.63 1.45 3.08
C GLY A 220 -6.50 0.69 3.81
N ILE A 221 -5.93 1.29 4.85
CA ILE A 221 -5.12 0.63 5.88
C ILE A 221 -5.29 1.41 7.19
N PRO A 222 -5.25 0.75 8.37
CA PRO A 222 -5.12 1.47 9.63
C PRO A 222 -3.90 2.40 9.60
N ALA A 223 -4.11 3.69 9.89
CA ALA A 223 -3.11 4.73 9.77
C ALA A 223 -3.15 5.70 10.97
N ILE A 224 -1.96 6.09 11.41
CA ILE A 224 -1.70 7.07 12.46
C ILE A 224 -1.08 8.28 11.78
N PHE A 225 -1.78 9.42 11.80
CA PHE A 225 -1.26 10.70 11.31
C PHE A 225 -0.94 11.61 12.48
N VAL A 226 0.28 12.15 12.50
CA VAL A 226 0.73 13.14 13.50
C VAL A 226 1.29 14.38 12.78
N ASN A 227 1.37 15.53 13.44
CA ASN A 227 2.04 16.68 12.81
C ASN A 227 3.54 16.48 12.81
N ALA A 228 4.21 16.84 11.71
CA ALA A 228 5.67 16.77 11.60
C ALA A 228 6.35 17.61 12.70
N ALA A 229 5.84 18.83 12.94
CA ALA A 229 6.40 19.76 13.92
C ALA A 229 6.37 19.20 15.35
N ASP A 230 5.31 18.48 15.71
CA ASP A 230 5.13 17.90 17.06
C ASP A 230 6.16 16.80 17.37
N ILE A 231 6.80 16.24 16.34
CA ILE A 231 7.82 15.20 16.46
C ILE A 231 9.19 15.66 15.92
N GLY A 232 9.39 16.97 15.77
CA GLY A 232 10.67 17.59 15.40
C GLY A 232 11.05 17.49 13.93
N TYR A 233 10.08 17.32 13.03
CA TYR A 233 10.28 17.28 11.58
C TYR A 233 9.60 18.46 10.87
N THR A 234 10.02 18.69 9.63
CA THR A 234 9.46 19.71 8.72
C THR A 234 8.38 19.14 7.81
N GLY A 235 8.38 17.81 7.58
CA GLY A 235 7.53 17.15 6.58
C GLY A 235 8.20 17.05 5.20
N THR A 236 9.39 17.64 5.02
CA THR A 236 10.13 17.64 3.75
C THR A 236 11.18 16.52 3.65
N GLU A 237 11.42 15.77 4.72
CA GLU A 237 12.50 14.81 4.87
C GLU A 237 12.53 13.75 3.75
N LEU A 238 13.74 13.41 3.29
CA LEU A 238 13.98 12.30 2.36
C LEU A 238 14.47 11.05 3.13
N ARG A 239 14.59 9.92 2.42
CA ARG A 239 14.92 8.63 3.06
C ARG A 239 16.24 8.68 3.80
N GLU A 240 17.23 9.35 3.26
CA GLU A 240 18.59 9.41 3.81
C GLU A 240 18.60 10.08 5.20
N ALA A 241 17.70 11.04 5.42
CA ALA A 241 17.58 11.76 6.69
C ALA A 241 16.95 10.92 7.82
N ILE A 242 16.16 9.88 7.49
CA ILE A 242 15.41 9.08 8.46
C ILE A 242 15.91 7.63 8.53
N ASN A 243 16.13 6.99 7.37
CA ASN A 243 16.48 5.57 7.31
C ASN A 243 17.89 5.25 7.80
N GLY A 244 18.77 6.26 7.84
CA GLY A 244 20.11 6.18 8.42
C GLY A 244 20.16 6.48 9.92
N ASP A 245 19.08 6.97 10.52
CA ASP A 245 19.01 7.33 11.94
C ASP A 245 18.21 6.26 12.72
N ALA A 246 18.94 5.39 13.41
CA ALA A 246 18.34 4.33 14.22
C ALA A 246 17.48 4.87 15.37
N ALA A 247 17.82 6.04 15.93
CA ALA A 247 17.04 6.65 16.99
C ALA A 247 15.71 7.20 16.46
N ALA A 248 15.72 7.84 15.29
CA ALA A 248 14.51 8.26 14.59
C ALA A 248 13.57 7.10 14.29
N LEU A 249 14.10 5.99 13.74
CA LEU A 249 13.30 4.81 13.44
C LEU A 249 12.69 4.18 14.70
N LYS A 250 13.47 4.08 15.78
CA LYS A 250 12.98 3.59 17.08
C LYS A 250 11.87 4.48 17.64
N ARG A 251 12.02 5.81 17.54
CA ARG A 251 11.02 6.79 18.00
C ARG A 251 9.71 6.63 17.23
N LEU A 252 9.78 6.53 15.91
CA LEU A 252 8.59 6.36 15.06
C LEU A 252 7.90 5.00 15.29
N GLU A 253 8.66 3.94 15.56
CA GLU A 253 8.09 2.64 15.91
C GLU A 253 7.40 2.65 17.28
N ALA A 254 7.95 3.36 18.26
CA ALA A 254 7.30 3.55 19.56
C ALA A 254 5.96 4.29 19.41
N LEU A 255 5.93 5.37 18.63
CA LEU A 255 4.69 6.09 18.32
C LEU A 255 3.66 5.22 17.59
N ARG A 256 4.13 4.40 16.63
CA ARG A 256 3.27 3.45 15.91
C ARG A 256 2.63 2.45 16.88
N THR A 257 3.43 1.93 17.82
CA THR A 257 2.97 0.97 18.85
C THR A 257 1.93 1.61 19.77
N ILE A 258 2.15 2.84 20.22
CA ILE A 258 1.19 3.58 21.06
C ILE A 258 -0.13 3.81 20.31
N GLY A 259 -0.06 4.26 19.04
CA GLY A 259 -1.24 4.42 18.21
C GLY A 259 -1.97 3.10 17.95
N ALA A 260 -1.24 2.00 17.71
CA ALA A 260 -1.82 0.68 17.51
C ALA A 260 -2.60 0.16 18.73
N LEU A 261 -2.06 0.38 19.94
CA LEU A 261 -2.77 0.09 21.20
C LEU A 261 -4.03 0.94 21.32
N ARG A 262 -3.93 2.24 21.02
CA ARG A 262 -5.07 3.17 21.11
C ARG A 262 -6.17 2.84 20.11
N MET A 263 -5.81 2.34 18.93
CA MET A 263 -6.74 1.87 17.91
C MET A 263 -7.36 0.49 18.23
N GLY A 264 -6.88 -0.21 19.26
CA GLY A 264 -7.32 -1.56 19.60
C GLY A 264 -6.84 -2.65 18.63
N ILE A 265 -5.87 -2.35 17.77
CA ILE A 265 -5.30 -3.31 16.79
C ILE A 265 -4.43 -4.35 17.50
N ILE A 266 -3.73 -3.93 18.54
CA ILE A 266 -2.92 -4.78 19.41
C ILE A 266 -3.34 -4.59 20.86
N ARG A 267 -3.12 -5.61 21.68
CA ARG A 267 -3.42 -5.59 23.12
C ARG A 267 -2.19 -5.31 23.97
N THR A 268 -1.01 -5.70 23.49
CA THR A 268 0.26 -5.47 24.19
C THR A 268 1.33 -4.94 23.22
N PRO A 269 2.32 -4.18 23.70
CA PRO A 269 3.40 -3.66 22.85
C PRO A 269 4.17 -4.76 22.08
N GLU A 270 4.30 -5.96 22.65
CA GLU A 270 5.04 -7.08 22.04
C GLU A 270 4.37 -7.60 20.77
N GLU A 271 3.05 -7.42 20.64
CA GLU A 271 2.31 -7.80 19.43
C GLU A 271 2.67 -6.91 18.22
N ALA A 272 3.17 -5.69 18.45
CA ALA A 272 3.57 -4.78 17.38
C ALA A 272 4.67 -5.37 16.47
N ALA A 273 5.54 -6.23 17.04
CA ALA A 273 6.59 -6.92 16.29
C ALA A 273 6.04 -7.97 15.31
N ARG A 274 4.80 -8.45 15.51
CA ARG A 274 4.13 -9.44 14.65
C ARG A 274 3.49 -8.82 13.41
N SER A 275 3.23 -7.51 13.42
CA SER A 275 2.69 -6.75 12.29
C SER A 275 3.48 -5.45 12.10
N LEU A 276 4.45 -5.50 11.19
CA LEU A 276 5.28 -4.35 10.81
C LEU A 276 4.61 -3.43 9.77
N ARG A 277 3.38 -3.75 9.36
CA ARG A 277 2.67 -3.03 8.29
C ARG A 277 1.47 -2.23 8.77
N ALA A 278 0.64 -2.82 9.63
CA ALA A 278 -0.58 -2.18 10.14
C ALA A 278 -0.52 -2.03 11.66
N PRO A 279 -0.86 -0.85 12.22
CA PRO A 279 -1.10 0.39 11.48
C PRO A 279 0.18 0.96 10.88
N CYS A 280 0.04 1.74 9.81
CA CYS A 280 1.09 2.59 9.28
C CYS A 280 1.18 3.87 10.10
N ILE A 281 2.40 4.37 10.36
CA ILE A 281 2.61 5.71 10.91
C ILE A 281 3.06 6.68 9.81
N ALA A 282 2.43 7.85 9.78
CA ALA A 282 2.75 8.94 8.89
C ALA A 282 2.74 10.27 9.63
N PHE A 283 3.54 11.22 9.15
CA PHE A 283 3.52 12.59 9.64
C PHE A 283 3.20 13.57 8.51
N VAL A 284 2.45 14.62 8.88
CA VAL A 284 1.90 15.61 7.94
C VAL A 284 2.38 17.02 8.27
N ALA A 285 2.48 17.86 7.25
CA ALA A 285 2.78 19.27 7.40
C ALA A 285 2.04 20.10 6.34
N PRO A 286 1.84 21.41 6.57
CA PRO A 286 1.36 22.32 5.54
C PRO A 286 2.24 22.30 4.28
N SER A 287 1.69 22.75 3.16
CA SER A 287 2.44 22.83 1.92
C SER A 287 3.71 23.67 2.08
N THR A 288 4.85 23.08 1.72
CA THR A 288 6.17 23.72 1.79
C THR A 288 6.98 23.24 0.60
N ARG A 289 7.70 24.17 -0.05
CA ARG A 289 8.61 23.85 -1.15
C ARG A 289 9.68 22.86 -0.68
N TYR A 290 9.97 21.85 -1.49
CA TYR A 290 11.06 20.91 -1.22
C TYR A 290 11.66 20.36 -2.52
N THR A 291 12.86 19.79 -2.41
CA THR A 291 13.48 19.03 -3.51
C THR A 291 13.19 17.54 -3.30
N SER A 292 12.58 16.90 -4.30
CA SER A 292 12.28 15.48 -4.26
C SER A 292 13.55 14.63 -4.41
N SER A 293 13.42 13.33 -4.15
CA SER A 293 14.48 12.33 -4.36
C SER A 293 14.96 12.19 -5.82
N SER A 294 14.21 12.70 -6.80
CA SER A 294 14.68 12.76 -8.20
C SER A 294 15.42 14.06 -8.53
N GLY A 295 15.54 14.99 -7.58
CA GLY A 295 16.10 16.33 -7.80
C GLY A 295 15.09 17.35 -8.33
N LYS A 296 13.84 16.94 -8.62
CA LYS A 296 12.77 17.86 -9.01
C LYS A 296 12.37 18.74 -7.83
N THR A 297 12.32 20.05 -8.05
CA THR A 297 11.71 20.96 -7.08
C THR A 297 10.19 20.82 -7.16
N ILE A 298 9.55 20.66 -6.01
CA ILE A 298 8.10 20.74 -5.85
C ILE A 298 7.79 22.05 -5.15
N GLU A 299 6.99 22.90 -5.79
CA GLU A 299 6.61 24.20 -5.24
C GLU A 299 5.47 24.05 -4.22
N ALA A 300 5.36 24.99 -3.29
CA ALA A 300 4.36 24.93 -2.22
C ALA A 300 2.92 25.08 -2.74
N ASP A 301 2.72 25.76 -3.88
CA ASP A 301 1.42 25.94 -4.54
C ASP A 301 1.04 24.76 -5.45
N GLU A 302 1.98 23.85 -5.73
CA GLU A 302 1.72 22.60 -6.46
C GLU A 302 1.15 21.49 -5.56
N ILE A 303 1.08 21.69 -4.24
CA ILE A 303 0.59 20.69 -3.28
C ILE A 303 -0.30 21.33 -2.22
N ASP A 304 -1.25 20.57 -1.71
CA ASP A 304 -2.11 20.99 -0.59
C ASP A 304 -1.42 20.76 0.76
N LEU A 305 -0.61 19.71 0.88
CA LEU A 305 0.06 19.29 2.11
C LEU A 305 1.28 18.41 1.81
N LEU A 306 2.12 18.20 2.83
CA LEU A 306 3.19 17.21 2.82
C LEU A 306 2.79 15.99 3.64
N VAL A 307 3.13 14.79 3.16
CA VAL A 307 2.98 13.55 3.91
C VAL A 307 4.23 12.67 3.76
N ARG A 308 4.68 12.11 4.88
CA ARG A 308 5.78 11.14 4.95
C ARG A 308 5.30 9.93 5.75
N ALA A 309 5.45 8.74 5.19
CA ALA A 309 4.92 7.53 5.80
C ALA A 309 5.99 6.44 5.90
N LEU A 310 5.90 5.64 6.96
CA LEU A 310 6.79 4.51 7.20
C LEU A 310 6.09 3.21 6.84
N SER A 311 6.87 2.27 6.30
CA SER A 311 6.43 0.91 6.03
C SER A 311 7.58 -0.04 6.36
N MET A 312 7.28 -1.10 7.12
CA MET A 312 8.28 -2.07 7.57
C MET A 312 9.46 -1.38 8.29
N GLY A 313 9.17 -0.42 9.18
CA GLY A 313 10.16 0.30 9.97
C GLY A 313 11.08 1.25 9.19
N LYS A 314 10.76 1.59 7.94
CA LYS A 314 11.55 2.51 7.09
C LYS A 314 10.67 3.54 6.42
N LEU A 315 11.19 4.74 6.20
CA LEU A 315 10.54 5.77 5.38
C LEU A 315 10.37 5.26 3.95
N HIS A 316 9.13 5.26 3.49
CA HIS A 316 8.76 4.85 2.15
C HIS A 316 9.27 5.87 1.12
N HIS A 317 9.76 5.41 -0.03
CA HIS A 317 10.38 6.29 -1.04
C HIS A 317 9.38 7.23 -1.74
N ALA A 318 8.14 6.78 -1.92
CA ALA A 318 7.02 7.56 -2.45
C ALA A 318 5.85 7.53 -1.45
N MET A 319 4.73 6.91 -1.80
CA MET A 319 3.64 6.60 -0.86
C MET A 319 3.02 5.23 -1.15
N MET A 320 2.63 4.49 -0.10
CA MET A 320 1.86 3.26 -0.25
C MET A 320 0.46 3.57 -0.77
N GLY A 321 -0.05 2.79 -1.73
CA GLY A 321 -1.39 3.01 -2.28
C GLY A 321 -2.49 3.01 -1.21
N THR A 322 -2.46 2.09 -0.24
CA THR A 322 -3.44 2.06 0.86
C THR A 322 -3.30 3.25 1.82
N ALA A 323 -2.10 3.71 2.13
CA ALA A 323 -1.91 4.94 2.89
C ALA A 323 -2.39 6.18 2.11
N SER A 324 -2.33 6.13 0.78
CA SER A 324 -2.87 7.18 -0.09
C SER A 324 -4.41 7.25 0.00
N VAL A 325 -5.09 6.11 0.18
CA VAL A 325 -6.51 6.05 0.53
C VAL A 325 -6.75 6.68 1.90
N ALA A 326 -5.97 6.31 2.93
CA ALA A 326 -6.09 6.89 4.27
C ALA A 326 -5.91 8.42 4.26
N ILE A 327 -4.96 8.94 3.48
CA ILE A 327 -4.76 10.39 3.28
C ILE A 327 -5.98 11.02 2.62
N ALA A 328 -6.52 10.43 1.56
CA ALA A 328 -7.69 10.96 0.86
C ALA A 328 -8.91 11.04 1.80
N THR A 329 -9.18 9.94 2.50
CA THR A 329 -10.28 9.81 3.46
C THR A 329 -10.12 10.80 4.62
N ALA A 330 -8.94 10.88 5.23
CA ALA A 330 -8.70 11.82 6.33
C ALA A 330 -8.80 13.28 5.86
N ALA A 331 -8.26 13.61 4.68
CA ALA A 331 -8.36 14.95 4.11
C ALA A 331 -9.82 15.37 3.82
N ALA A 332 -10.67 14.42 3.45
CA ALA A 332 -12.09 14.67 3.19
C ALA A 332 -12.95 14.87 4.44
N VAL A 333 -12.42 14.57 5.62
CA VAL A 333 -13.10 14.79 6.91
C VAL A 333 -12.58 16.09 7.55
N PRO A 334 -13.41 17.16 7.63
CA PRO A 334 -13.02 18.41 8.25
C PRO A 334 -12.54 18.22 9.70
N GLY A 335 -11.35 18.76 10.00
CA GLY A 335 -10.79 18.78 11.35
C GLY A 335 -9.81 17.65 11.70
N THR A 336 -9.63 16.64 10.84
CA THR A 336 -8.50 15.70 11.02
C THR A 336 -7.17 16.43 10.84
N LEU A 337 -6.06 15.88 11.35
CA LEU A 337 -4.74 16.49 11.17
C LEU A 337 -4.35 16.58 9.69
N VAL A 338 -4.74 15.60 8.87
CA VAL A 338 -4.50 15.62 7.41
C VAL A 338 -5.29 16.76 6.75
N ASN A 339 -6.57 16.91 7.10
CA ASN A 339 -7.41 18.00 6.60
C ASN A 339 -6.88 19.38 7.02
N LEU A 340 -6.48 19.53 8.29
CA LEU A 340 -5.92 20.78 8.81
C LEU A 340 -4.58 21.13 8.15
N ALA A 341 -3.69 20.14 7.94
CA ALA A 341 -2.45 20.34 7.20
C ALA A 341 -2.70 20.76 5.75
N ALA A 342 -3.78 20.30 5.14
CA ALA A 342 -4.24 20.76 3.84
C ALA A 342 -4.92 22.15 3.86
N GLY A 343 -5.06 22.81 5.02
CA GLY A 343 -5.70 24.12 5.15
C GLY A 343 -7.18 24.10 5.58
N GLY A 344 -7.71 22.93 5.95
CA GLY A 344 -9.06 22.79 6.49
C GLY A 344 -10.18 22.75 5.44
N GLY A 345 -11.43 22.79 5.93
CA GLY A 345 -12.64 22.85 5.12
C GLY A 345 -13.05 21.51 4.49
N GLU A 346 -14.04 21.55 3.60
CA GLU A 346 -14.45 20.40 2.80
C GLU A 346 -13.47 20.18 1.63
N ARG A 347 -12.97 18.95 1.47
CA ARG A 347 -12.00 18.61 0.42
C ARG A 347 -12.33 17.25 -0.21
N GLN A 348 -12.76 17.25 -1.46
CA GLN A 348 -13.02 16.00 -2.20
C GLN A 348 -11.75 15.39 -2.80
N ALA A 349 -10.69 16.19 -2.95
CA ALA A 349 -9.39 15.73 -3.40
C ALA A 349 -8.28 16.58 -2.80
N VAL A 350 -7.11 15.96 -2.64
CA VAL A 350 -5.86 16.63 -2.27
C VAL A 350 -4.73 16.10 -3.12
N ARG A 351 -3.78 16.97 -3.41
CA ARG A 351 -2.48 16.64 -3.97
C ARG A 351 -1.44 16.79 -2.87
N PHE A 352 -0.89 15.68 -2.39
CA PHE A 352 0.12 15.72 -1.34
C PHE A 352 1.52 15.50 -1.90
N GLY A 353 2.51 16.16 -1.30
CA GLY A 353 3.92 15.93 -1.56
C GLY A 353 4.48 14.79 -0.70
N HIS A 354 5.08 13.79 -1.35
CA HIS A 354 5.82 12.68 -0.78
C HIS A 354 7.30 12.70 -1.25
N PRO A 355 8.22 11.85 -0.74
CA PRO A 355 9.65 12.02 -1.03
C PRO A 355 10.03 11.96 -2.52
N SER A 356 9.30 11.22 -3.36
CA SER A 356 9.53 11.20 -4.81
C SER A 356 8.81 12.27 -5.65
N GLY A 357 7.95 13.12 -5.06
CA GLY A 357 7.13 14.10 -5.79
C GLY A 357 5.71 14.15 -5.24
N THR A 358 4.70 14.26 -6.08
CA THR A 358 3.30 14.49 -5.69
C THR A 358 2.38 13.34 -6.07
N LEU A 359 1.29 13.18 -5.31
CA LEU A 359 0.18 12.30 -5.70
C LEU A 359 -1.15 12.98 -5.43
N ARG A 360 -2.03 12.99 -6.45
CA ARG A 360 -3.42 13.43 -6.30
C ARG A 360 -4.31 12.25 -5.94
N VAL A 361 -5.08 12.41 -4.87
CA VAL A 361 -6.06 11.43 -4.39
C VAL A 361 -7.37 12.12 -4.07
N GLY A 362 -8.47 11.39 -4.20
CA GLY A 362 -9.81 11.87 -3.86
C GLY A 362 -10.56 10.89 -2.97
N ALA A 363 -11.49 11.41 -2.19
CA ALA A 363 -12.42 10.61 -1.41
C ALA A 363 -13.77 11.33 -1.26
N GLU A 364 -14.84 10.55 -1.24
CA GLU A 364 -16.17 11.03 -0.91
C GLU A 364 -16.51 10.60 0.53
N ALA A 365 -16.42 11.54 1.47
CA ALA A 365 -16.83 11.34 2.86
C ALA A 365 -18.21 11.95 3.11
N LYS A 366 -19.04 11.25 3.87
CA LYS A 366 -20.37 11.72 4.29
C LYS A 366 -20.52 11.50 5.80
N LEU A 367 -21.11 12.47 6.48
CA LEU A 367 -21.50 12.32 7.88
C LEU A 367 -22.95 11.80 7.92
N ALA A 368 -23.12 10.55 8.34
CA ALA A 368 -24.44 9.92 8.50
C ALA A 368 -24.61 9.49 9.96
N ASN A 369 -25.71 9.90 10.60
CA ASN A 369 -26.01 9.57 12.01
C ASN A 369 -24.87 9.92 13.01
N GLY A 370 -24.13 10.99 12.74
CA GLY A 370 -22.99 11.40 13.58
C GLY A 370 -21.71 10.57 13.39
N GLN A 371 -21.70 9.64 12.44
CA GLN A 371 -20.53 8.85 12.06
C GLN A 371 -20.11 9.17 10.62
N TRP A 372 -18.80 9.32 10.43
CA TRP A 372 -18.25 9.54 9.10
C TRP A 372 -18.14 8.21 8.36
N THR A 373 -18.68 8.18 7.15
CA THR A 373 -18.55 7.08 6.21
C THR A 373 -17.84 7.57 4.95
N VAL A 374 -17.02 6.73 4.34
CA VAL A 374 -16.43 7.00 3.02
C VAL A 374 -16.95 5.95 2.05
N THR A 375 -17.61 6.41 0.99
CA THR A 375 -18.19 5.52 -0.03
C THR A 375 -17.14 5.09 -1.04
N LYS A 376 -16.17 5.97 -1.33
CA LYS A 376 -15.20 5.75 -2.39
C LYS A 376 -13.95 6.60 -2.18
N ALA A 377 -12.79 5.99 -2.43
CA ALA A 377 -11.52 6.70 -2.62
C ALA A 377 -10.97 6.43 -4.03
N ILE A 378 -10.42 7.46 -4.67
CA ILE A 378 -9.99 7.44 -6.07
C ILE A 378 -8.53 7.85 -6.18
N MET A 379 -7.75 7.14 -6.99
CA MET A 379 -6.43 7.58 -7.39
C MET A 379 -6.04 7.06 -8.77
N SER A 380 -5.14 7.78 -9.43
CA SER A 380 -4.55 7.34 -10.70
C SER A 380 -3.18 6.71 -10.46
N ARG A 381 -2.93 5.60 -11.15
CA ARG A 381 -1.65 4.87 -11.13
C ARG A 381 -1.33 4.41 -12.55
N SER A 382 -0.27 3.63 -12.70
CA SER A 382 0.06 2.94 -13.95
C SER A 382 0.66 1.57 -13.64
N ALA A 383 0.55 0.64 -14.59
CA ALA A 383 1.15 -0.68 -14.48
C ALA A 383 1.82 -1.10 -15.79
N ARG A 384 2.80 -2.00 -15.70
CA ARG A 384 3.38 -2.68 -16.87
C ARG A 384 4.06 -3.99 -16.49
N ILE A 385 4.06 -4.93 -17.42
CA ILE A 385 4.92 -6.12 -17.38
C ILE A 385 6.38 -5.68 -17.54
N LEU A 386 7.24 -6.24 -16.69
CA LEU A 386 8.69 -6.11 -16.77
C LEU A 386 9.31 -7.38 -17.36
N MET A 387 8.78 -8.54 -16.98
CA MET A 387 9.19 -9.86 -17.47
C MET A 387 8.03 -10.84 -17.34
N GLN A 388 7.87 -11.73 -18.31
CA GLN A 388 6.89 -12.81 -18.30
C GLN A 388 7.58 -14.11 -18.70
N GLY A 389 7.24 -15.21 -18.03
CA GLY A 389 7.85 -16.52 -18.27
C GLY A 389 7.68 -17.41 -17.05
N GLU A 390 8.77 -18.01 -16.59
CA GLU A 390 8.78 -18.92 -15.45
C GLU A 390 9.80 -18.47 -14.40
N VAL A 391 9.40 -18.47 -13.13
CA VAL A 391 10.36 -18.44 -12.01
C VAL A 391 10.83 -19.85 -11.70
N ARG A 392 12.02 -19.97 -11.12
CA ARG A 392 12.58 -21.26 -10.73
C ARG A 392 12.94 -21.30 -9.26
N VAL A 393 12.62 -22.42 -8.61
CA VAL A 393 13.00 -22.68 -7.21
C VAL A 393 13.45 -24.14 -7.05
N PRO A 394 14.34 -24.46 -6.08
CA PRO A 394 14.74 -25.84 -5.82
C PRO A 394 13.56 -26.75 -5.48
N ALA A 395 13.55 -27.98 -6.00
CA ALA A 395 12.56 -28.97 -5.61
C ALA A 395 12.64 -29.28 -4.11
N GLY A 396 11.48 -29.35 -3.44
CA GLY A 396 11.38 -29.60 -1.99
C GLY A 396 11.74 -28.39 -1.12
N SER A 397 11.81 -27.18 -1.68
CA SER A 397 12.01 -25.94 -0.90
C SER A 397 10.72 -25.41 -0.25
N PHE A 398 9.58 -26.05 -0.48
CA PHE A 398 8.27 -25.64 0.00
C PHE A 398 7.31 -26.81 0.23
#